data_AF-A0A5M7BUB4-F1
#
_entry.id   AF-A0A5M7BUB4-F1
#
_cell.length_a   1.000
_cell.length_b   1.000
_cell.length_c   1.000
_cell.angle_alpha   90.00
_cell.angle_beta   90.00
_cell.angle_gamma   90.00
#
_symmetry.space_group_name_H-M   'P 1'
#
loop_
_entity.id
_entity.type
_entity.pdbx_description
1 polymer ?
#
loop_
_entity_poly.entity_id
_entity_poly.type
_entity_poly.pdbx_seq_one_letter_code
_entity_poly.pdbx_strand_id
1 'polypeptide(L)'
;MAYDLRYLANDRPVSPFEAVPNYKEDLSGPAQPPNTGVPMTRHHIVPYVVLKNYWNMLLDQRRFGDLRLVLREMARMLFRYRLTFDAAERRGVAALAEGITAETHDPDAQGTPQFYDGLMQVYFWLPGNLFIGPRSRSDDPGPGFDAAARGLGLPFYGELLRVYENMASYTANPSSGNRVNSALCRVVKRQNFAPVDSKRWTVSNGKYRITG
;
A
#
# COMPACT_ATOMS: atom_id res chain seq x y z
N MET A 1 -6.84 16.77 20.83
CA MET A 1 -6.61 15.59 21.68
C MET A 1 -5.36 14.92 21.13
N ALA A 2 -4.37 14.65 21.99
CA ALA A 2 -3.17 13.94 21.58
C ALA A 2 -3.41 12.42 21.68
N TYR A 3 -2.78 11.65 20.79
CA TYR A 3 -2.92 10.21 20.67
C TYR A 3 -1.55 9.53 20.52
N ASP A 4 -1.43 8.28 20.98
CA ASP A 4 -0.28 7.45 20.63
C ASP A 4 -0.51 6.82 19.25
N LEU A 5 0.06 7.45 18.21
CA LEU A 5 0.19 6.86 16.88
C LEU A 5 1.29 5.79 16.96
N ARG A 6 0.89 4.54 17.20
CA ARG A 6 1.83 3.44 17.46
C ARG A 6 2.92 3.28 16.40
N TYR A 7 4.12 2.96 16.87
CA TYR A 7 5.14 2.35 16.01
C TYR A 7 4.58 1.11 15.34
N LEU A 8 4.85 1.00 14.05
CA LEU A 8 4.39 -0.13 13.26
C LEU A 8 5.37 -1.29 13.44
N ALA A 9 4.84 -2.44 13.83
CA ALA A 9 5.57 -3.68 14.05
C ALA A 9 6.06 -4.29 12.73
N ASN A 10 6.71 -5.46 12.77
CA ASN A 10 7.09 -6.18 11.55
C ASN A 10 5.91 -6.86 10.85
N ASP A 11 4.81 -7.07 11.58
CA ASP A 11 3.63 -7.74 11.05
C ASP A 11 2.82 -6.79 10.16
N ARG A 12 2.58 -7.25 8.93
CA ARG A 12 1.78 -6.52 7.95
C ARG A 12 0.31 -6.55 8.36
N PRO A 13 -0.41 -5.41 8.37
CA PRO A 13 -1.85 -5.41 8.57
C PRO A 13 -2.58 -6.26 7.52
N VAL A 14 -3.68 -6.86 7.92
CA VAL A 14 -4.55 -7.63 7.01
C VAL A 14 -5.06 -6.74 5.88
N SER A 15 -5.21 -7.30 4.67
CA SER A 15 -5.75 -6.58 3.52
C SER A 15 -7.20 -6.17 3.77
N PRO A 16 -7.59 -4.88 3.62
CA PRO A 16 -8.97 -4.42 3.78
C PRO A 16 -9.81 -4.65 2.52
N PHE A 17 -9.49 -5.68 1.74
CA PHE A 17 -10.10 -5.98 0.43
C PHE A 17 -10.45 -7.45 0.35
N GLU A 18 -11.48 -7.76 -0.43
CA GLU A 18 -11.91 -9.13 -0.74
C GLU A 18 -10.75 -10.01 -1.23
N ALA A 19 -10.86 -11.31 -1.00
CA ALA A 19 -9.88 -12.27 -1.51
C ALA A 19 -9.78 -12.20 -3.04
N VAL A 20 -8.56 -12.39 -3.58
CA VAL A 20 -8.36 -12.52 -5.03
C VAL A 20 -8.66 -13.97 -5.41
N PRO A 21 -9.54 -14.24 -6.40
CA PRO A 21 -9.80 -15.60 -6.84
C PRO A 21 -8.57 -16.20 -7.51
N ASN A 22 -8.46 -17.53 -7.54
CA ASN A 22 -7.45 -18.20 -8.35
C ASN A 22 -7.73 -18.00 -9.84
N TYR A 23 -6.69 -18.03 -10.65
CA TYR A 23 -6.78 -17.85 -12.10
C TYR A 23 -6.49 -19.16 -12.83
N LYS A 24 -6.93 -19.26 -14.09
CA LYS A 24 -6.50 -20.34 -15.00
C LYS A 24 -4.96 -20.31 -15.17
N GLU A 25 -4.36 -21.43 -15.59
CA GLU A 25 -2.91 -21.54 -15.76
C GLU A 25 -2.32 -20.52 -16.75
N ASP A 26 -3.10 -20.15 -17.77
CA ASP A 26 -2.75 -19.12 -18.76
C ASP A 26 -3.05 -17.69 -18.29
N LEU A 27 -3.53 -17.53 -17.05
CA LEU A 27 -3.94 -16.27 -16.44
C LEU A 27 -5.00 -15.48 -17.23
N SER A 28 -5.73 -16.13 -18.15
CA SER A 28 -6.76 -15.47 -18.98
C SER A 28 -8.00 -15.04 -18.21
N GLY A 29 -8.14 -15.45 -16.95
CA GLY A 29 -9.18 -15.04 -16.03
C GLY A 29 -9.32 -15.96 -14.83
N PRO A 30 -10.33 -15.72 -13.96
CA PRO A 30 -10.61 -16.56 -12.81
C PRO A 30 -10.85 -18.03 -13.20
N ALA A 31 -10.35 -18.94 -12.39
CA ALA A 31 -10.60 -20.37 -12.53
C ALA A 31 -12.05 -20.71 -12.11
N GLN A 32 -12.55 -21.83 -12.61
CA GLN A 32 -13.82 -22.40 -12.20
C GLN A 32 -13.61 -23.90 -11.90
N PRO A 33 -13.85 -24.37 -10.67
CA PRO A 33 -14.27 -23.61 -9.48
C PRO A 33 -13.26 -22.52 -9.03
N PRO A 34 -13.68 -21.47 -8.28
CA PRO A 34 -12.81 -20.34 -7.92
C PRO A 34 -11.54 -20.66 -7.12
N ASN A 35 -11.48 -21.86 -6.52
CA ASN A 35 -10.36 -22.33 -5.70
C ASN A 35 -9.45 -23.33 -6.44
N THR A 36 -9.71 -23.60 -7.73
CA THR A 36 -8.80 -24.39 -8.57
C THR A 36 -7.86 -23.47 -9.35
N GLY A 37 -6.79 -23.99 -9.94
CA GLY A 37 -5.84 -23.20 -10.73
C GLY A 37 -4.78 -22.45 -9.90
N VAL A 38 -4.28 -21.35 -10.46
CA VAL A 38 -3.12 -20.60 -9.97
C VAL A 38 -3.53 -19.70 -8.80
N PRO A 39 -2.94 -19.88 -7.61
CA PRO A 39 -3.18 -18.97 -6.49
C PRO A 39 -2.71 -17.56 -6.82
N MET A 40 -3.60 -16.58 -6.68
CA MET A 40 -3.31 -15.18 -6.93
C MET A 40 -3.19 -14.39 -5.63
N THR A 41 -2.48 -13.28 -5.66
CA THR A 41 -2.40 -12.34 -4.55
C THR A 41 -2.21 -10.91 -5.06
N ARG A 42 -2.40 -9.95 -4.15
CA ARG A 42 -1.98 -8.56 -4.36
C ARG A 42 -0.51 -8.44 -3.98
N HIS A 43 0.27 -7.84 -4.86
CA HIS A 43 1.70 -7.59 -4.70
C HIS A 43 1.95 -6.10 -4.51
N HIS A 44 2.80 -5.76 -3.54
CA HIS A 44 3.26 -4.41 -3.29
C HIS A 44 4.40 -4.05 -4.24
N ILE A 45 4.32 -2.89 -4.90
CA ILE A 45 5.43 -2.37 -5.70
C ILE A 45 6.42 -1.63 -4.80
N VAL A 46 5.93 -0.66 -4.01
CA VAL A 46 6.65 -0.10 -2.87
C VAL A 46 6.43 -1.04 -1.67
N PRO A 47 7.48 -1.68 -1.15
CA PRO A 47 7.34 -2.78 -0.20
C PRO A 47 6.91 -2.26 1.18
N TYR A 48 6.24 -3.15 1.92
CA TYR A 48 5.76 -2.88 3.27
C TYR A 48 6.84 -2.29 4.19
N VAL A 49 8.06 -2.84 4.16
CA VAL A 49 9.16 -2.40 5.02
C VAL A 49 9.51 -0.93 4.80
N VAL A 50 9.42 -0.42 3.57
CA VAL A 50 9.69 0.99 3.25
C VAL A 50 8.58 1.90 3.75
N LEU A 51 7.31 1.51 3.52
CA LEU A 51 6.14 2.25 4.02
C LEU A 51 6.15 2.35 5.55
N LYS A 52 6.51 1.25 6.22
CA LYS A 52 6.64 1.13 7.67
C LYS A 52 7.75 2.02 8.21
N ASN A 53 8.96 1.90 7.64
CA ASN A 53 10.11 2.67 8.10
C ASN A 53 9.89 4.17 7.90
N TYR A 54 9.25 4.57 6.80
CA TYR A 54 8.88 5.97 6.58
C TYR A 54 7.89 6.49 7.63
N TRP A 55 6.85 5.72 7.94
CA TRP A 55 5.88 6.08 8.99
C TRP A 55 6.56 6.21 10.36
N ASN A 56 7.35 5.22 10.76
CA ASN A 56 8.05 5.24 12.05
C ASN A 56 9.03 6.41 12.12
N MET A 57 9.76 6.70 11.04
CA MET A 57 10.65 7.86 11.00
C MET A 57 9.90 9.20 11.11
N LEU A 58 8.66 9.31 10.60
CA LEU A 58 7.83 10.49 10.84
C LEU A 58 7.44 10.63 12.32
N LEU A 59 7.29 9.51 13.05
CA LEU A 59 6.97 9.50 14.48
C LEU A 59 8.19 9.99 15.26
N ASP A 60 9.34 9.35 15.00
CA ASP A 60 10.65 9.67 15.61
C ASP A 60 10.96 11.17 15.50
N GLN A 61 10.74 11.74 14.32
CA GLN A 61 11.08 13.13 14.03
C GLN A 61 9.99 14.13 14.46
N ARG A 62 8.82 13.66 14.95
CA ARG A 62 7.63 14.49 15.21
C ARG A 62 7.17 15.29 13.99
N ARG A 63 7.24 14.66 12.82
CA ARG A 63 6.98 15.28 11.51
C ARG A 63 5.69 14.82 10.85
N PHE A 64 4.72 14.35 11.62
CA PHE A 64 3.43 13.89 11.10
C PHE A 64 2.66 14.94 10.30
N GLY A 65 2.93 16.22 10.53
CA GLY A 65 2.41 17.31 9.70
C GLY A 65 2.74 17.15 8.21
N ASP A 66 3.86 16.50 7.87
CA ASP A 66 4.23 16.23 6.48
C ASP A 66 3.19 15.32 5.81
N LEU A 67 2.64 14.33 6.50
CA LEU A 67 1.62 13.42 5.93
C LEU A 67 0.24 14.05 5.75
N ARG A 68 -0.02 15.26 6.27
CA ARG A 68 -1.36 15.86 6.29
C ARG A 68 -2.05 15.86 4.93
N LEU A 69 -1.33 16.17 3.85
CA LEU A 69 -1.92 16.18 2.51
C LEU A 69 -2.28 14.76 2.03
N VAL A 70 -1.42 13.78 2.30
CA VAL A 70 -1.64 12.38 1.95
C VAL A 70 -2.83 11.81 2.72
N LEU A 71 -2.90 12.04 4.04
CA LEU A 71 -3.98 11.54 4.89
C LEU A 71 -5.33 12.15 4.51
N ARG A 72 -5.38 13.46 4.23
CA ARG A 72 -6.59 14.12 3.72
C ARG A 72 -7.04 13.57 2.38
N GLU A 73 -6.11 13.31 1.46
CA GLU A 73 -6.46 12.72 0.18
C GLU A 73 -6.93 11.27 0.35
N MET A 74 -6.33 10.52 1.26
CA MET A 74 -6.76 9.17 1.59
C MET A 74 -8.18 9.17 2.17
N ALA A 75 -8.49 10.10 3.07
CA ALA A 75 -9.83 10.29 3.63
C ALA A 75 -10.89 10.47 2.53
N ARG A 76 -10.62 11.34 1.54
CA ARG A 76 -11.50 11.57 0.38
C ARG A 76 -11.68 10.33 -0.49
N MET A 77 -10.65 9.49 -0.59
CA MET A 77 -10.63 8.33 -1.46
C MET A 77 -11.23 7.06 -0.81
N LEU A 78 -11.42 7.03 0.52
CA LEU A 78 -11.93 5.85 1.24
C LEU A 78 -13.24 5.28 0.68
N PHE A 79 -14.18 6.14 0.26
CA PHE A 79 -15.46 5.70 -0.32
C PHE A 79 -15.35 5.26 -1.78
N ARG A 80 -14.23 5.57 -2.44
CA ARG A 80 -13.95 5.16 -3.82
C ARG A 80 -13.16 3.85 -3.88
N TYR A 81 -12.47 3.51 -2.80
CA TYR A 81 -11.81 2.23 -2.66
C TYR A 81 -12.84 1.11 -2.41
N ARG A 82 -12.61 -0.05 -3.03
CA ARG A 82 -13.43 -1.26 -2.86
C ARG A 82 -13.12 -2.01 -1.57
N LEU A 83 -13.04 -1.30 -0.44
CA LEU A 83 -12.71 -1.87 0.87
C LEU A 83 -13.83 -2.81 1.36
N THR A 84 -13.53 -3.72 2.28
CA THR A 84 -14.51 -4.54 3.01
C THR A 84 -15.09 -3.83 4.24
N PHE A 85 -14.62 -2.61 4.53
CA PHE A 85 -15.13 -1.77 5.61
C PHE A 85 -16.60 -1.41 5.41
N ASP A 86 -17.36 -1.46 6.50
CA ASP A 86 -18.70 -0.90 6.54
C ASP A 86 -18.67 0.65 6.50
N ALA A 87 -19.85 1.26 6.46
CA ALA A 87 -19.96 2.72 6.36
C ALA A 87 -19.49 3.45 7.62
N ALA A 88 -19.59 2.84 8.81
CA ALA A 88 -19.17 3.45 10.07
C ALA A 88 -17.64 3.45 10.16
N GLU A 89 -16.99 2.32 9.87
CA GLU A 89 -15.54 2.18 9.82
C GLU A 89 -14.93 3.16 8.81
N ARG A 90 -15.49 3.29 7.60
CA ARG A 90 -15.01 4.26 6.61
C ARG A 90 -15.08 5.70 7.09
N ARG A 91 -16.18 6.11 7.74
CA ARG A 91 -16.31 7.45 8.31
C ARG A 91 -15.33 7.67 9.46
N GLY A 92 -15.15 6.67 10.31
CA GLY A 92 -14.21 6.72 11.42
C GLY A 92 -12.75 6.88 10.95
N VAL A 93 -12.33 6.05 9.99
CA VAL A 93 -10.99 6.14 9.39
C VAL A 93 -10.80 7.49 8.67
N ALA A 94 -11.80 7.99 7.96
CA ALA A 94 -11.74 9.30 7.31
C ALA A 94 -11.56 10.43 8.33
N ALA A 95 -12.39 10.44 9.37
CA ALA A 95 -12.33 11.45 10.42
C ALA A 95 -10.98 11.42 11.16
N LEU A 96 -10.47 10.22 11.47
CA LEU A 96 -9.13 10.08 12.05
C LEU A 96 -8.05 10.62 11.12
N ALA A 97 -8.06 10.24 9.84
CA ALA A 97 -7.07 10.70 8.86
C ALA A 97 -7.07 12.23 8.69
N GLU A 98 -8.25 12.86 8.73
CA GLU A 98 -8.38 14.33 8.65
C GLU A 98 -7.96 15.04 9.95
N GLY A 99 -8.17 14.38 11.09
CA GLY A 99 -7.85 14.88 12.43
C GLY A 99 -6.37 14.77 12.80
N ILE A 100 -5.58 13.93 12.12
CA ILE A 100 -4.14 13.84 12.35
C ILE A 100 -3.42 15.11 11.88
N THR A 101 -2.76 15.78 12.83
CA THR A 101 -1.91 16.97 12.67
C THR A 101 -0.50 16.70 13.20
N ALA A 102 0.41 17.67 13.07
CA ALA A 102 1.76 17.58 13.62
C ALA A 102 1.79 17.40 15.15
N GLU A 103 0.78 17.93 15.85
CA GLU A 103 0.65 17.89 17.31
C GLU A 103 -0.16 16.69 17.81
N THR A 104 -0.59 15.81 16.90
CA THR A 104 -1.49 14.71 17.25
C THR A 104 -0.79 13.54 17.89
N HIS A 105 0.52 13.36 17.67
CA HIS A 105 1.26 12.27 18.29
C HIS A 105 1.85 12.70 19.63
N ASP A 106 1.43 12.00 20.69
CA ASP A 106 2.04 12.04 22.01
C ASP A 106 2.33 10.58 22.44
N PRO A 107 3.60 10.18 22.59
CA PRO A 107 3.95 8.82 22.98
C PRO A 107 3.52 8.48 24.42
N ASP A 108 3.22 9.48 25.24
CA ASP A 108 2.75 9.29 26.62
C ASP A 108 1.21 9.27 26.71
N ALA A 109 0.49 9.51 25.59
CA ALA A 109 -0.96 9.47 25.57
C ALA A 109 -1.50 8.06 25.82
N GLN A 110 -2.60 7.98 26.58
CA GLN A 110 -3.23 6.70 26.89
C GLN A 110 -3.99 6.16 25.67
N GLY A 111 -3.37 5.20 24.99
CA GLY A 111 -4.01 4.35 24.01
C GLY A 111 -3.96 4.88 22.58
N THR A 112 -4.21 3.94 21.67
CA THR A 112 -4.28 4.17 20.23
C THR A 112 -5.66 4.72 19.86
N PRO A 113 -5.76 5.68 18.93
CA PRO A 113 -7.06 6.23 18.55
C PRO A 113 -7.95 5.15 17.93
N GLN A 114 -9.25 5.27 18.15
CA GLN A 114 -10.24 4.44 17.45
C GLN A 114 -10.04 4.57 15.94
N PHE A 115 -10.23 3.47 15.20
CA PHE A 115 -10.04 3.37 13.74
C PHE A 115 -8.59 3.45 13.25
N TYR A 116 -7.59 3.45 14.14
CA TYR A 116 -6.18 3.42 13.75
C TYR A 116 -5.82 2.19 12.91
N ASP A 117 -6.34 1.02 13.27
CA ASP A 117 -6.04 -0.20 12.52
C ASP A 117 -6.62 -0.15 11.11
N GLY A 118 -7.84 0.37 10.94
CA GLY A 118 -8.43 0.64 9.63
C GLY A 118 -7.61 1.64 8.82
N LEU A 119 -7.11 2.70 9.45
CA LEU A 119 -6.20 3.67 8.83
C LEU A 119 -4.92 3.01 8.31
N MET A 120 -4.31 2.15 9.12
CA MET A 120 -3.06 1.46 8.75
C MET A 120 -3.30 0.45 7.64
N GLN A 121 -4.40 -0.30 7.68
CA GLN A 121 -4.78 -1.19 6.58
C GLN A 121 -4.89 -0.43 5.26
N VAL A 122 -5.52 0.75 5.24
CA VAL A 122 -5.65 1.56 4.01
C VAL A 122 -4.30 2.12 3.57
N TYR A 123 -3.50 2.65 4.49
CA TYR A 123 -2.17 3.21 4.20
C TYR A 123 -1.22 2.17 3.57
N PHE A 124 -1.20 0.94 4.09
CA PHE A 124 -0.34 -0.10 3.55
C PHE A 124 -0.88 -0.74 2.28
N TRP A 125 -2.19 -0.80 2.11
CA TRP A 125 -2.82 -1.44 0.97
C TRP A 125 -3.40 -0.43 -0.04
N LEU A 126 -2.77 0.74 -0.19
CA LEU A 126 -3.17 1.73 -1.19
C LEU A 126 -3.30 1.10 -2.57
N PRO A 127 -4.46 1.20 -3.25
CA PRO A 127 -4.67 0.48 -4.51
C PRO A 127 -3.64 0.84 -5.59
N GLY A 128 -3.23 2.10 -5.67
CA GLY A 128 -2.21 2.56 -6.60
C GLY A 128 -0.80 1.98 -6.40
N ASN A 129 -0.54 1.32 -5.27
CA ASN A 129 0.73 0.66 -4.96
C ASN A 129 0.69 -0.86 -5.21
N LEU A 130 -0.43 -1.37 -5.72
CA LEU A 130 -0.67 -2.81 -5.81
C LEU A 130 -0.94 -3.24 -7.25
N PHE A 131 -0.53 -4.47 -7.54
CA PHE A 131 -0.98 -5.21 -8.71
C PHE A 131 -1.42 -6.62 -8.32
N ILE A 132 -2.24 -7.24 -9.15
CA ILE A 132 -2.65 -8.63 -8.97
C ILE A 132 -1.74 -9.53 -9.82
N GLY A 133 -1.24 -10.61 -9.21
CA GLY A 133 -0.40 -11.58 -9.90
C GLY A 133 -0.33 -12.92 -9.17
N PRO A 134 0.29 -13.93 -9.77
CA PRO A 134 0.50 -15.24 -9.15
C PRO A 134 1.22 -15.12 -7.81
N ARG A 135 0.86 -15.95 -6.83
CA ARG A 135 1.51 -15.98 -5.51
C ARG A 135 2.94 -16.50 -5.60
N SER A 136 3.18 -17.50 -6.45
CA SER A 136 4.51 -18.09 -6.66
C SER A 136 5.18 -17.43 -7.86
N ARG A 137 6.01 -16.43 -7.59
CA ARG A 137 6.81 -15.71 -8.58
C ARG A 137 8.28 -16.06 -8.46
N SER A 138 8.97 -16.14 -9.59
CA SER A 138 10.44 -16.31 -9.61
C SER A 138 11.19 -14.97 -9.52
N ASP A 139 10.50 -13.85 -9.75
CA ASP A 139 11.02 -12.49 -9.73
C ASP A 139 10.49 -11.64 -8.57
N ASP A 140 9.96 -12.27 -7.52
CA ASP A 140 9.54 -11.58 -6.30
C ASP A 140 10.77 -10.94 -5.61
N PRO A 141 10.79 -9.61 -5.39
CA PRO A 141 11.89 -8.92 -4.73
C PRO A 141 11.94 -9.15 -3.21
N GLY A 142 10.94 -9.82 -2.63
CA GLY A 142 10.75 -9.97 -1.19
C GLY A 142 10.58 -8.59 -0.51
N PRO A 143 11.51 -8.17 0.38
CA PRO A 143 11.42 -6.88 1.03
C PRO A 143 11.83 -5.69 0.14
N GLY A 144 12.36 -5.95 -1.06
CA GLY A 144 12.82 -4.92 -2.00
C GLY A 144 11.69 -4.29 -2.83
N PHE A 145 12.04 -3.23 -3.57
CA PHE A 145 11.15 -2.64 -4.57
C PHE A 145 10.92 -3.59 -5.74
N ASP A 146 9.68 -3.72 -6.21
CA ASP A 146 9.32 -4.61 -7.31
C ASP A 146 9.69 -4.01 -8.67
N ALA A 147 10.97 -4.11 -9.01
CA ALA A 147 11.49 -3.63 -10.29
C ALA A 147 10.88 -4.37 -11.49
N ALA A 148 10.47 -5.63 -11.31
CA ALA A 148 9.85 -6.44 -12.35
C ALA A 148 8.47 -5.89 -12.74
N ALA A 149 7.75 -5.22 -11.82
CA ALA A 149 6.47 -4.56 -12.11
C ALA A 149 6.54 -3.51 -13.23
N ARG A 150 7.73 -3.05 -13.64
CA ARG A 150 7.92 -2.23 -14.85
C ARG A 150 7.40 -2.94 -16.10
N GLY A 151 7.61 -4.25 -16.21
CA GLY A 151 7.21 -5.06 -17.36
C GLY A 151 5.70 -5.11 -17.58
N LEU A 152 4.92 -4.87 -16.53
CA LEU A 152 3.46 -4.75 -16.59
C LEU A 152 2.98 -3.51 -17.37
N GLY A 153 3.88 -2.60 -17.76
CA GLY A 153 3.54 -1.43 -18.57
C GLY A 153 2.67 -0.41 -17.82
N LEU A 154 2.78 -0.34 -16.48
CA LEU A 154 1.96 0.55 -15.67
C LEU A 154 2.32 2.01 -15.96
N PRO A 155 1.37 2.86 -16.41
CA PRO A 155 1.66 4.26 -16.76
C PRO A 155 2.13 5.09 -15.56
N PHE A 156 1.97 4.56 -14.34
CA PHE A 156 2.34 5.19 -13.08
C PHE A 156 3.53 4.55 -12.38
N TYR A 157 4.21 3.57 -13.00
CA TYR A 157 5.36 2.91 -12.41
C TYR A 157 6.44 3.91 -11.98
N GLY A 158 6.74 4.91 -12.82
CA GLY A 158 7.72 5.96 -12.49
C GLY A 158 7.33 6.82 -11.28
N GLU A 159 6.04 6.93 -10.95
CA GLU A 159 5.61 7.58 -9.71
C GLU A 159 5.89 6.72 -8.48
N LEU A 160 5.67 5.41 -8.57
CA LEU A 160 5.96 4.47 -7.48
C LEU A 160 7.45 4.36 -7.20
N LEU A 161 8.28 4.34 -8.24
CA LEU A 161 9.74 4.41 -8.09
C LEU A 161 10.15 5.68 -7.32
N ARG A 162 9.61 6.84 -7.70
CA ARG A 162 9.85 8.09 -6.97
C ARG A 162 9.36 8.05 -5.52
N VAL A 163 8.21 7.41 -5.25
CA VAL A 163 7.74 7.22 -3.86
C VAL A 163 8.76 6.39 -3.08
N TYR A 164 9.19 5.25 -3.62
CA TYR A 164 10.19 4.38 -3.01
C TYR A 164 11.50 5.12 -2.73
N GLU A 165 12.07 5.78 -3.73
CA GLU A 165 13.34 6.52 -3.62
C GLU A 165 13.24 7.66 -2.59
N ASN A 166 12.15 8.43 -2.61
CA ASN A 166 11.96 9.53 -1.66
C ASN A 166 11.77 9.01 -0.23
N MET A 167 11.03 7.91 -0.02
CA MET A 167 10.84 7.32 1.31
C MET A 167 12.14 6.71 1.85
N ALA A 168 12.88 6.00 1.00
CA ALA A 168 14.18 5.44 1.36
C ALA A 168 15.17 6.56 1.72
N SER A 169 15.25 7.61 0.89
CA SER A 169 16.09 8.78 1.17
C SER A 169 15.69 9.50 2.45
N TYR A 170 14.39 9.68 2.70
CA TYR A 170 13.91 10.32 3.93
C TYR A 170 14.24 9.47 5.17
N THR A 171 14.10 8.16 5.08
CA THR A 171 14.42 7.24 6.20
C THR A 171 15.92 7.26 6.50
N ALA A 172 16.78 7.34 5.48
CA ALA A 172 18.22 7.38 5.66
C ALA A 172 18.74 8.74 6.14
N ASN A 173 18.15 9.84 5.65
CA ASN A 173 18.51 11.20 6.04
C ASN A 173 17.24 12.06 6.13
N PRO A 174 16.59 12.11 7.30
CA PRO A 174 15.34 12.83 7.49
C PRO A 174 15.47 14.30 7.13
N SER A 175 14.84 14.67 6.01
CA SER A 175 14.83 16.03 5.45
C SER A 175 13.39 16.42 5.14
N SER A 176 13.10 17.41 4.29
CA SER A 176 11.71 17.78 4.00
C SER A 176 10.90 16.61 3.37
N GLY A 177 9.79 16.20 4.02
CA GLY A 177 8.88 15.17 3.50
C GLY A 177 8.10 15.56 2.22
N ASN A 178 8.19 16.82 1.78
CA ASN A 178 7.43 17.38 0.66
C ASN A 178 7.51 16.55 -0.64
N ARG A 179 8.69 15.98 -0.93
CA ARG A 179 8.91 15.14 -2.12
C ARG A 179 8.14 13.82 -2.02
N VAL A 180 8.18 13.17 -0.85
CA VAL A 180 7.41 11.94 -0.57
C VAL A 180 5.93 12.23 -0.72
N ASN A 181 5.43 13.27 -0.06
CA ASN A 181 4.00 13.61 -0.03
C ASN A 181 3.42 13.85 -1.42
N SER A 182 4.12 14.61 -2.26
CA SER A 182 3.66 14.93 -3.62
C SER A 182 3.53 13.68 -4.49
N ALA A 183 4.47 12.74 -4.37
CA ALA A 183 4.41 11.48 -5.10
C ALA A 183 3.37 10.52 -4.53
N LEU A 184 3.32 10.38 -3.20
CA LEU A 184 2.38 9.50 -2.51
C LEU A 184 0.92 9.95 -2.71
N CYS A 185 0.64 11.26 -2.70
CA CYS A 185 -0.69 11.79 -3.00
C CYS A 185 -1.22 11.34 -4.38
N ARG A 186 -0.35 11.21 -5.39
CA ARG A 186 -0.76 10.69 -6.71
C ARG A 186 -1.10 9.21 -6.64
N VAL A 187 -0.34 8.42 -5.86
CA VAL A 187 -0.60 6.99 -5.62
C VAL A 187 -1.95 6.81 -4.90
N VAL A 188 -2.23 7.61 -3.87
CA VAL A 188 -3.51 7.61 -3.13
C VAL A 188 -4.71 7.85 -4.06
N LYS A 189 -4.61 8.74 -5.05
CA LYS A 189 -5.74 9.02 -5.96
C LYS A 189 -6.16 7.85 -6.84
N ARG A 190 -5.39 6.76 -6.90
CA ARG A 190 -5.71 5.59 -7.71
C ARG A 190 -6.67 4.67 -6.98
N GLN A 191 -7.82 4.40 -7.60
CA GLN A 191 -8.92 3.64 -7.00
C GLN A 191 -8.73 2.13 -7.11
N ASN A 192 -8.00 1.68 -8.13
CA ASN A 192 -7.88 0.29 -8.51
C ASN A 192 -6.43 -0.16 -8.47
N PHE A 193 -6.24 -1.44 -8.13
CA PHE A 193 -5.00 -2.16 -8.35
C PHE A 193 -4.75 -2.31 -9.85
N ALA A 194 -3.50 -2.51 -10.26
CA ALA A 194 -3.24 -2.97 -11.61
C ALA A 194 -3.78 -4.41 -11.79
N PRO A 195 -4.65 -4.66 -12.79
CA PRO A 195 -5.20 -5.98 -13.03
C PRO A 195 -4.15 -6.95 -13.59
N VAL A 196 -4.48 -8.24 -13.61
CA VAL A 196 -3.66 -9.25 -14.30
C VAL A 196 -3.76 -9.01 -15.81
N ASP A 197 -2.62 -8.91 -16.48
CA ASP A 197 -2.51 -8.96 -17.94
C ASP A 197 -1.70 -10.20 -18.31
N SER A 198 -2.37 -11.27 -18.77
CA SER A 198 -1.72 -12.55 -19.08
C SER A 198 -0.59 -12.44 -20.09
N LYS A 199 -0.59 -11.43 -20.96
CA LYS A 199 0.48 -11.19 -21.95
C LYS A 199 1.78 -10.69 -21.32
N ARG A 200 1.71 -10.22 -20.07
CA ARG A 200 2.85 -9.72 -19.29
C ARG A 200 3.45 -10.77 -18.36
N TRP A 201 3.05 -12.03 -18.50
CA TRP A 201 3.53 -13.13 -17.67
C TRP A 201 4.08 -14.27 -18.54
N THR A 202 5.14 -14.91 -18.07
CA THR A 202 5.65 -16.18 -18.61
C THR A 202 5.82 -17.20 -17.50
N VAL A 203 5.77 -18.48 -17.86
CA VAL A 203 6.05 -19.58 -16.93
C VAL A 203 7.40 -20.16 -17.28
N SER A 204 8.28 -20.27 -16.29
CA SER A 204 9.57 -20.94 -16.41
C SER A 204 9.82 -21.77 -15.17
N ASN A 205 10.11 -23.06 -15.34
CA ASN A 205 10.34 -24.00 -14.25
C ASN A 205 9.20 -24.01 -13.20
N GLY A 206 7.94 -23.99 -13.68
CA GLY A 206 6.75 -24.01 -12.83
C GLY A 206 6.51 -22.75 -12.00
N LYS A 207 7.26 -21.66 -12.24
CA LYS A 207 7.07 -20.35 -11.59
C LYS A 207 6.70 -19.29 -12.60
N TYR A 208 5.85 -18.37 -12.19
CA TYR A 208 5.48 -17.22 -13.00
C TYR A 208 6.52 -16.11 -12.89
N ARG A 209 6.70 -15.36 -13.97
CA ARG A 209 7.60 -14.20 -14.05
C ARG A 209 6.95 -13.12 -14.90
N ILE A 210 7.15 -11.85 -14.54
CA ILE A 210 6.73 -10.72 -15.35
C ILE A 210 7.66 -10.60 -16.58
N THR A 211 7.08 -10.42 -17.76
CA THR A 211 7.82 -10.09 -18.99
C THR A 211 7.91 -8.59 -19.17
N GLY A 212 9.10 -8.11 -19.54
CA GLY A 212 9.41 -6.70 -19.75
C GLY A 212 10.39 -6.51 -20.89
#